data_AF-A0A5C5U5N4-F1
#
_entry.id   AF-A0A5C5U5N4-F1
#
_cell.length_a   1.000
_cell.length_b   1.000
_cell.length_c   1.000
_cell.angle_alpha   90.00
_cell.angle_beta   90.00
_cell.angle_gamma   90.00
#
_symmetry.space_group_name_H-M   'P 1'
#
loop_
_entity.id
_entity.type
_entity.pdbx_description
1 polymer ?
#
loop_
_entity_poly.entity_id
_entity_poly.type
_entity_poly.pdbx_seq_one_letter_code
_entity_poly.pdbx_strand_id
1 'polypeptide(L)' 'MSMKRKPRIPSRTRITPAAVEAYRAGNRLELHRALNLPPWQASPLDAVGACPWPPSTAGGRTWAKAQELRGALTCAG' A
#
# COMPACT_ATOMS: atom_id res chain seq x y z
N MET A 1 -34.18 2.22 8.29
CA MET A 1 -33.17 1.33 8.90
C MET A 1 -31.78 1.94 8.69
N SER A 2 -31.26 2.69 9.68
CA SER A 2 -29.89 3.21 9.59
C SER A 2 -28.90 2.11 9.96
N MET A 3 -28.36 1.43 8.96
CA MET A 3 -27.17 0.58 9.14
C MET A 3 -26.00 1.49 9.50
N LYS A 4 -25.78 1.72 10.80
CA LYS A 4 -24.57 2.38 11.30
C LYS A 4 -23.37 1.55 10.83
N ARG A 5 -22.71 1.99 9.76
CA ARG A 5 -21.47 1.38 9.27
C ARG A 5 -20.46 1.47 10.41
N LYS A 6 -20.08 0.32 10.99
CA LYS A 6 -19.06 0.25 12.03
C LYS A 6 -17.81 0.98 11.52
N PRO A 7 -17.18 1.87 12.32
CA PRO A 7 -15.95 2.53 11.90
C PRO A 7 -14.92 1.45 11.57
N ARG A 8 -14.49 1.41 10.31
CA ARG A 8 -13.50 0.44 9.86
C ARG A 8 -12.19 0.82 10.51
N ILE A 9 -11.84 0.12 11.59
CA ILE A 9 -10.56 0.27 12.29
C ILE A 9 -9.47 0.21 11.20
N PRO A 10 -8.63 1.23 11.05
CA PRO A 10 -7.59 1.20 10.04
C PRO A 10 -6.65 0.07 10.39
N SER A 11 -6.67 -1.00 9.59
CA SER A 11 -5.70 -2.08 9.67
C SER A 11 -4.33 -1.44 9.51
N ARG A 12 -3.57 -1.36 10.61
CA ARG A 12 -2.19 -0.90 10.60
C ARG A 12 -1.44 -1.87 9.69
N THR A 13 -1.06 -1.39 8.50
CA THR A 13 -0.35 -2.20 7.51
C THR A 13 0.94 -2.69 8.19
N ARG A 14 1.01 -3.97 8.55
CA ARG A 14 2.22 -4.54 9.14
C ARG A 14 3.22 -4.81 8.02
N ILE A 15 4.39 -4.18 8.10
CA ILE A 15 5.53 -4.55 7.27
C ILE A 15 6.03 -5.90 7.80
N THR A 16 5.82 -6.96 7.03
CA THR A 16 6.34 -8.30 7.33
C THR A 16 7.66 -8.52 6.60
N PRO A 17 8.54 -9.43 7.06
CA PRO A 17 9.75 -9.78 6.32
C PRO A 17 9.42 -10.30 4.90
N ALA A 18 8.30 -11.01 4.74
CA ALA A 18 7.80 -11.41 3.43
C ALA A 18 7.48 -10.23 2.50
N ALA A 19 7.04 -9.08 3.04
CA ALA A 19 6.82 -7.87 2.25
C ALA A 19 8.16 -7.25 1.79
N VAL A 20 9.20 -7.31 2.62
CA VAL A 20 10.55 -6.83 2.25
C VAL A 20 11.13 -7.71 1.15
N GLU A 21 11.02 -9.03 1.28
CA GLU A 21 11.48 -9.99 0.26
C GLU A 21 10.70 -9.84 -1.04
N ALA A 22 9.38 -9.69 -0.98
CA ALA A 22 8.55 -9.45 -2.17
C ALA A 22 8.87 -8.10 -2.85
N TYR A 23 9.22 -7.07 -2.05
CA TYR A 23 9.68 -5.78 -2.57
C TYR A 23 11.04 -5.91 -3.27
N ARG A 24 11.99 -6.64 -2.69
CA ARG A 24 13.29 -6.93 -3.32
C ARG A 24 13.16 -7.76 -4.59
N ALA A 25 12.25 -8.74 -4.59
CA ALA A 25 11.95 -9.57 -5.75
C ALA A 25 11.16 -8.83 -6.84
N GLY A 26 10.69 -7.60 -6.60
CA GLY A 26 9.86 -6.84 -7.53
C GLY A 26 8.48 -7.45 -7.78
N ASN A 27 8.03 -8.35 -6.90
CA ASN A 27 6.78 -9.09 -7.10
C ASN A 27 5.57 -8.32 -6.52
N ARG A 28 4.87 -7.62 -7.40
CA ARG A 28 3.69 -6.80 -7.05
C ARG A 28 2.57 -7.59 -6.37
N LEU A 29 2.28 -8.81 -6.85
CA LEU A 29 1.16 -9.60 -6.36
C LEU A 29 1.42 -10.08 -4.92
N GLU A 30 2.62 -10.61 -4.70
CA GLU A 30 3.04 -11.10 -3.38
C GLU A 30 3.19 -9.95 -2.39
N LEU A 31 3.68 -8.78 -2.83
CA LEU A 31 3.75 -7.59 -1.98
C LEU A 31 2.36 -7.11 -1.55
N HIS A 32 1.38 -7.11 -2.46
CA HIS A 32 0.00 -6.77 -2.12
C HIS A 32 -0.60 -7.73 -1.10
N ARG A 33 -0.34 -9.03 -1.25
CA ARG A 33 -0.78 -10.05 -0.30
C ARG A 33 -0.12 -9.87 1.07
N ALA A 34 1.21 -9.71 1.08
CA ALA A 34 1.99 -9.56 2.30
C ALA A 34 1.62 -8.29 3.10
N LEU A 35 1.32 -7.19 2.40
CA LEU A 35 0.87 -5.92 2.99
C LEU A 35 -0.66 -5.84 3.15
N ASN A 36 -1.39 -6.88 2.75
CA ASN A 36 -2.86 -6.92 2.73
C ASN A 36 -3.48 -5.68 2.06
N LEU A 37 -2.90 -5.27 0.93
CA LEU A 37 -3.32 -4.13 0.14
C LEU A 37 -4.38 -4.56 -0.88
N PRO A 38 -5.49 -3.80 -1.02
CA PRO A 38 -6.47 -4.09 -2.05
C PRO A 38 -5.89 -3.86 -3.47
N PRO A 39 -6.41 -4.56 -4.49
CA PRO A 39 -5.83 -4.57 -5.84
C PRO A 39 -5.87 -3.21 -6.55
N TRP A 40 -6.79 -2.32 -6.17
CA TRP A 40 -6.89 -0.96 -6.69
C TRP A 40 -5.96 0.05 -6.00
N GLN A 41 -5.20 -0.37 -4.98
CA GLN A 41 -4.27 0.50 -4.28
C GLN A 41 -2.95 0.60 -5.05
N ALA A 42 -2.30 1.76 -4.97
CA ALA A 42 -0.96 1.95 -5.53
C ALA A 42 0.02 0.99 -4.85
N SER A 43 0.82 0.28 -5.64
CA SER A 43 1.83 -0.62 -5.11
C SER A 43 3.06 0.19 -4.65
N PRO A 44 3.66 -0.11 -3.49
CA PRO A 44 4.87 0.59 -3.03
C PRO A 44 6.04 0.50 -4.00
N LEU A 45 6.07 -0.53 -4.86
CA LEU A 45 7.04 -0.70 -5.94
C LEU A 45 6.93 0.38 -7.02
N ASP A 46 5.69 0.77 -7.35
CA ASP A 46 5.38 1.72 -8.41
C ASP A 46 5.36 3.17 -7.88
N ALA A 47 5.31 3.34 -6.55
CA ALA A 47 5.27 4.61 -5.85
C ALA A 47 6.63 5.34 -5.86
N VAL A 48 7.20 5.55 -7.04
CA VAL A 48 8.45 6.27 -7.29
C VAL A 48 8.12 7.62 -7.92
N GLY A 49 8.50 8.70 -7.23
CA GLY A 49 8.33 10.05 -7.74
C GLY A 49 6.88 10.55 -7.67
N ALA A 50 6.49 11.34 -8.67
CA ALA A 50 5.18 11.99 -8.72
C ALA A 50 4.06 10.99 -9.00
N CYS A 51 2.90 11.18 -8.36
CA CYS A 51 1.73 10.36 -8.61
C CYS A 51 1.28 10.48 -10.08
N PRO A 52 1.22 9.38 -10.86
CA PRO A 52 0.76 9.43 -12.24
C PRO A 52 -0.77 9.62 -12.35
N TRP A 53 -1.50 9.45 -11.25
CA TRP A 53 -2.96 9.56 -11.22
C TRP A 53 -3.44 10.86 -10.59
N PRO A 54 -4.60 11.38 -11.02
CA PRO A 54 -5.21 12.53 -10.38
C PRO A 54 -5.64 12.22 -8.93
N PRO A 55 -5.68 13.22 -8.04
CA PRO A 55 -5.97 13.04 -6.63
C PRO A 55 -7.38 12.47 -6.35
N SER A 56 -8.30 12.59 -7.30
CA SER A 56 -9.66 12.04 -7.20
C SER A 56 -9.71 10.51 -7.36
N THR A 57 -8.68 9.91 -7.97
CA THR A 57 -8.63 8.44 -8.19
C THR A 57 -8.20 7.71 -6.91
N ALA A 58 -8.63 6.45 -6.76
CA ALA A 58 -8.21 5.61 -5.62
C ALA A 58 -6.67 5.50 -5.50
N GLY A 59 -5.97 5.42 -6.63
CA GLY A 59 -4.50 5.45 -6.69
C GLY A 59 -3.92 6.77 -6.15
N GLY A 60 -4.43 7.92 -6.60
CA GLY A 60 -4.00 9.23 -6.12
C GLY A 60 -4.20 9.41 -4.61
N ARG A 61 -5.36 9.02 -4.08
CA ARG A 61 -5.66 9.08 -2.63
C ARG A 61 -4.76 8.20 -1.78
N THR A 62 -4.23 7.11 -2.34
CA THR A 62 -3.41 6.13 -1.61
C THR A 62 -1.93 6.22 -1.94
N TRP A 63 -1.53 7.11 -2.87
CA TRP A 63 -0.15 7.31 -3.29
C TRP A 63 0.78 7.73 -2.16
N ALA A 64 0.34 8.67 -1.31
CA ALA A 64 1.10 9.10 -0.14
C ALA A 64 1.40 7.93 0.81
N LYS A 65 0.41 7.05 1.03
CA LYS A 65 0.58 5.84 1.84
C LYS A 65 1.53 4.84 1.18
N ALA A 66 1.48 4.69 -0.15
CA ALA A 66 2.40 3.81 -0.87
C ALA A 66 3.86 4.31 -0.79
N GLN A 67 4.08 5.62 -0.84
CA GLN A 67 5.41 6.22 -0.62
C GLN A 67 5.92 5.99 0.81
N GLU A 68 5.06 6.16 1.82
CA GLU A 68 5.41 5.87 3.22
C GLU A 68 5.81 4.40 3.40
N LEU A 69 5.02 3.48 2.83
CA LEU A 69 5.33 2.04 2.85
C LEU A 69 6.66 1.74 2.14
N ARG A 70 6.95 2.41 1.02
CA ARG A 70 8.22 2.28 0.31
C ARG A 70 9.40 2.73 1.16
N GLY A 71 9.28 3.87 1.84
CA GLY A 71 10.30 4.36 2.77
C GLY A 71 10.53 3.37 3.92
N ALA A 72 9.45 2.86 4.51
CA ALA A 72 9.53 1.84 5.57
C ALA A 72 10.19 0.53 5.10
N LEU A 73 9.85 0.05 3.90
CA LEU A 73 10.46 -1.14 3.30
C LEU A 73 11.94 -0.92 2.96
N THR A 74 12.34 0.30 2.60
CA THR A 74 13.74 0.65 2.32
C THR A 74 14.57 0.72 3.60
N CYS A 75 14.02 1.26 4.70
CA CYS A 75 14.71 1.29 6.00
C CYS A 75 14.72 -0.06 6.74
N ALA A 76 13.80 -0.97 6.42
CA ALA A 76 13.71 -2.29 7.03
C ALA A 76 14.60 -3.35 6.34
N GLY A 77 15.23 -3.00 5.21
CA GLY A 77 16.07 -3.88 4.41
C GLY A 77 17.56 -3.68 4.67
#